data_AF-A0A7S1SBM5-F1
#
_entry.id   AF-A0A7S1SBM5-F1
#
_cell.length_a   1.000
_cell.length_b   1.000
_cell.length_c   1.000
_cell.angle_alpha   90.00
_cell.angle_beta   90.00
_cell.angle_gamma   90.00
#
_symmetry.space_group_name_H-M   'P 1'
#
loop_
_entity.id
_entity.type
_entity.pdbx_description
1 polymer ?
#
loop_
_entity_poly.entity_id
_entity_poly.type
_entity_poly.pdbx_seq_one_letter_code
_entity_poly.pdbx_strand_id
1 'polypeptide(L)'
;NGGVHEFADSQFGHIFARGPNRNAARRTLLFALKNMDISGDIRHPVPYLVDLLQTEAFVGNTIDTMWLDKLIAQKLIAPNQSAMDVVFFAAVYRAHQLVKKRAQET
;
A
#
# COMPACT_ATOMS: atom_id res chain seq x y z
N ASN A 1 14.59 -19.21 -4.99
CA ASN A 1 13.39 -20.08 -5.06
C ASN A 1 12.29 -19.53 -4.17
N GLY A 2 11.69 -18.40 -4.55
CA GLY A 2 10.63 -17.72 -3.79
C GLY A 2 9.67 -17.01 -4.74
N GLY A 3 9.17 -17.73 -5.74
CA GLY A 3 8.26 -17.19 -6.75
C GLY A 3 6.82 -17.62 -6.48
N VAL A 4 5.89 -16.67 -6.56
CA VAL A 4 4.45 -16.96 -6.64
C VAL A 4 4.16 -17.35 -8.08
N HIS A 5 3.75 -18.60 -8.33
CA HIS A 5 3.37 -19.08 -9.66
C HIS A 5 1.86 -18.98 -9.87
N GLU A 6 1.38 -19.19 -11.10
CA GLU A 6 -0.04 -19.00 -11.46
C GLU A 6 -1.02 -19.88 -10.67
N PHE A 7 -0.60 -21.08 -10.27
CA PHE A 7 -1.41 -21.97 -9.43
C PHE A 7 -1.29 -21.70 -7.92
N ALA A 8 -0.51 -20.69 -7.50
CA ALA A 8 -0.36 -20.33 -6.11
C ALA A 8 -1.45 -19.33 -5.70
N ASP A 9 -1.88 -19.40 -4.43
CA ASP A 9 -2.80 -18.41 -3.89
C ASP A 9 -2.15 -17.02 -3.87
N SER A 10 -2.90 -16.01 -4.29
CA SER A 10 -2.49 -14.61 -4.19
C SER A 10 -2.24 -14.15 -2.75
N GLN A 11 -2.81 -14.84 -1.76
CA GLN A 11 -2.62 -14.56 -0.34
C GLN A 11 -1.35 -15.23 0.21
N PHE A 12 -0.21 -14.61 -0.04
CA PHE A 12 1.10 -15.13 0.39
C PHE A 12 1.49 -14.82 1.84
N GLY A 13 0.64 -14.12 2.60
CA GLY A 13 0.94 -13.75 3.99
C GLY A 13 -0.27 -13.31 4.80
N HIS A 14 -0.17 -13.45 6.12
CA HIS A 14 -1.15 -12.98 7.09
C HIS A 14 -0.46 -12.14 8.16
N ILE A 15 -1.11 -11.04 8.57
CA ILE A 15 -0.62 -10.17 9.63
C ILE A 15 -1.72 -10.07 10.68
N PHE A 16 -1.33 -10.27 11.93
CA PHE A 16 -2.22 -10.22 13.08
C PHE A 16 -1.73 -9.14 14.03
N ALA A 17 -2.66 -8.38 14.59
CA ALA A 17 -2.37 -7.37 15.60
C ALA A 17 -3.26 -7.58 16.82
N ARG A 18 -2.71 -7.33 18.01
CA ARG A 18 -3.41 -7.41 19.28
C ARG A 18 -3.33 -6.06 20.00
N GLY A 19 -4.36 -5.75 20.77
CA GLY A 19 -4.39 -4.61 21.68
C GLY A 19 -5.48 -4.78 22.73
N PRO A 20 -5.48 -3.96 23.80
CA PRO A 20 -6.49 -4.03 24.86
C PRO A 20 -7.91 -3.69 24.39
N ASN A 21 -8.06 -3.05 23.22
CA ASN A 21 -9.33 -2.78 22.58
C ASN A 21 -9.16 -2.74 21.06
N ARG A 22 -10.28 -2.70 20.32
CA ARG A 22 -10.32 -2.67 18.84
C ARG A 22 -9.47 -1.54 18.26
N ASN A 23 -9.53 -0.35 18.85
CA ASN A 23 -8.78 0.80 18.37
C ASN A 23 -7.27 0.65 18.59
N ALA A 24 -6.85 0.09 19.72
CA ALA A 24 -5.44 -0.21 19.98
C ALA A 24 -4.92 -1.27 18.99
N ALA A 25 -5.66 -2.38 18.79
CA ALA A 25 -5.29 -3.40 17.83
C ALA A 25 -5.20 -2.85 16.39
N ARG A 26 -6.16 -2.01 15.98
CA ARG A 26 -6.16 -1.30 14.69
C ARG A 26 -4.92 -0.42 14.53
N ARG A 27 -4.56 0.36 15.56
CA ARG A 27 -3.37 1.23 15.53
C ARG A 27 -2.08 0.43 15.43
N THR A 28 -1.97 -0.68 16.17
CA THR A 28 -0.84 -1.61 16.06
C THR A 28 -0.73 -2.19 14.66
N LEU A 29 -1.85 -2.63 14.07
CA LEU A 29 -1.89 -3.12 12.69
C LEU A 29 -1.45 -2.05 11.69
N LEU A 30 -1.98 -0.84 11.81
CA LEU A 30 -1.63 0.29 10.94
C LEU A 30 -0.14 0.62 11.03
N PHE A 31 0.43 0.61 12.23
CA PHE A 31 1.87 0.84 12.43
C PHE A 31 2.70 -0.26 11.76
N ALA A 32 2.32 -1.53 11.94
CA ALA A 32 3.01 -2.65 11.31
C ALA A 32 2.97 -2.54 9.77
N LEU A 33 1.80 -2.25 9.20
CA LEU A 33 1.63 -2.11 7.75
C LEU A 33 2.44 -0.95 7.16
N LYS A 34 2.53 0.19 7.87
CA LYS A 34 3.30 1.36 7.40
C LYS A 34 4.82 1.12 7.39
N ASN A 35 5.32 0.22 8.23
CA ASN A 35 6.75 -0.12 8.33
C ASN A 35 7.11 -1.40 7.56
N MET A 36 6.15 -2.00 6.85
CA MET A 36 6.38 -3.23 6.12
C MET A 36 6.91 -2.89 4.71
N ASP A 37 8.11 -3.40 4.42
CA ASP A 37 8.69 -3.34 3.09
C ASP A 37 8.40 -4.67 2.37
N ILE A 38 7.56 -4.61 1.35
CA ILE A 38 7.33 -5.72 0.42
C ILE A 38 7.87 -5.28 -0.94
N SER A 39 9.08 -5.71 -1.23
CA SER A 39 9.72 -5.50 -2.52
C SER A 39 9.48 -6.71 -3.42
N GLY A 40 8.86 -6.49 -4.58
CA GLY A 40 8.58 -7.54 -5.56
C GLY A 40 7.93 -6.98 -6.83
N ASP A 41 7.85 -7.82 -7.87
CA ASP A 41 7.26 -7.44 -9.16
C ASP A 41 5.72 -7.36 -9.10
N ILE A 42 5.12 -8.04 -8.12
CA ILE A 42 3.67 -8.07 -7.92
C ILE A 42 3.25 -6.93 -7.01
N ARG A 43 2.29 -6.12 -7.46
CA ARG A 43 1.65 -5.08 -6.63
C ARG A 43 0.89 -5.73 -5.48
N HIS A 44 1.11 -5.25 -4.26
CA HIS A 44 0.48 -5.76 -3.05
C HIS A 44 -0.58 -4.78 -2.48
N PRO A 45 -1.60 -5.26 -1.75
CA PRO A 45 -2.73 -4.43 -1.30
C PRO A 45 -2.43 -3.56 -0.06
N VAL A 46 -1.23 -3.64 0.51
CA VAL A 46 -0.85 -2.96 1.77
C VAL A 46 -1.10 -1.45 1.75
N PRO A 47 -0.75 -0.68 0.69
CA PRO A 47 -1.04 0.75 0.66
C PRO A 47 -2.54 1.04 0.80
N TYR A 48 -3.38 0.25 0.14
CA TYR A 48 -4.83 0.38 0.25
C TYR A 48 -5.33 0.03 1.66
N LEU A 49 -4.80 -1.02 2.28
CA LEU A 49 -5.17 -1.40 3.65
C LEU A 49 -4.79 -0.32 4.68
N VAL A 50 -3.65 0.37 4.50
CA VAL A 50 -3.25 1.49 5.36
C VAL A 50 -4.29 2.59 5.33
N ASP A 51 -4.79 2.97 4.16
CA ASP A 51 -5.82 4.01 4.02
C ASP A 51 -7.19 3.53 4.49
N LEU A 52 -7.58 2.29 4.14
CA LEU A 52 -8.85 1.66 4.54
C LEU A 52 -9.02 1.64 6.06
N LEU A 53 -7.99 1.24 6.80
CA LEU A 53 -8.00 1.19 8.27
C LEU A 53 -8.13 2.57 8.92
N GLN A 54 -7.85 3.64 8.19
CA GLN A 54 -7.94 5.03 8.68
C GLN A 54 -9.31 5.67 8.40
N THR A 55 -10.15 5.08 7.55
CA THR A 55 -11.49 5.60 7.24
C THR A 55 -12.38 5.70 8.48
N GLU A 56 -13.21 6.75 8.54
CA GLU A 56 -14.12 6.98 9.66
C GLU A 56 -15.09 5.81 9.88
N ALA A 57 -15.62 5.23 8.80
CA ALA A 57 -16.51 4.06 8.88
C ALA A 57 -15.81 2.86 9.53
N PHE A 58 -14.54 2.59 9.18
CA PHE A 58 -13.78 1.53 9.82
C PHE A 58 -13.45 1.87 11.28
N VAL A 59 -13.09 3.12 11.60
CA VAL A 59 -12.82 3.54 12.99
C VAL A 59 -14.08 3.40 13.86
N GLY A 60 -15.21 3.89 13.36
CA GLY A 60 -16.52 3.89 14.02
C GLY A 60 -17.24 2.55 14.06
N ASN A 61 -16.69 1.52 13.39
CA ASN A 61 -17.30 0.19 13.29
C ASN A 61 -18.70 0.22 12.66
N THR A 62 -18.90 1.10 11.68
CA THR A 62 -20.18 1.29 10.96
C THR A 62 -20.07 0.73 9.54
N ILE A 63 -19.57 -0.50 9.40
CA ILE A 63 -19.33 -1.16 8.11
C ILE A 63 -20.28 -2.35 7.96
N ASP A 64 -20.73 -2.58 6.73
CA ASP A 64 -21.49 -3.77 6.32
C ASP A 64 -20.66 -4.61 5.33
N THR A 65 -21.19 -5.74 4.89
CA THR A 65 -20.50 -6.62 3.93
C THR A 65 -20.38 -6.03 2.53
N MET A 66 -21.17 -5.01 2.19
CA MET A 66 -21.15 -4.32 0.90
C MET A 66 -20.25 -3.09 0.88
N TRP A 67 -19.74 -2.67 2.05
CA TRP A 67 -19.04 -1.40 2.23
C TRP A 67 -17.78 -1.31 1.37
N LEU A 68 -16.98 -2.37 1.34
CA LEU A 68 -15.73 -2.40 0.56
C LEU A 68 -16.02 -2.31 -0.94
N ASP A 69 -17.05 -3.00 -1.43
CA ASP A 69 -17.43 -2.96 -2.85
C ASP A 69 -17.87 -1.55 -3.28
N LYS A 70 -18.63 -0.86 -2.42
CA LYS A 70 -19.04 0.54 -2.66
C LYS A 70 -17.82 1.47 -2.76
N LEU A 71 -16.83 1.30 -1.87
CA LEU A 71 -15.58 2.09 -1.91
C LEU A 71 -14.79 1.86 -3.20
N ILE A 72 -14.71 0.61 -3.66
CA ILE A 72 -14.01 0.25 -4.90
C ILE A 72 -14.73 0.85 -6.11
N ALA A 73 -16.06 0.70 -6.18
CA ALA A 73 -16.87 1.24 -7.28
C ALA A 73 -16.73 2.76 -7.42
N GLN A 74 -16.62 3.47 -6.28
CA GLN A 74 -16.49 4.92 -6.24
C GLN A 74 -15.03 5.42 -6.30
N LYS A 75 -14.04 4.51 -6.26
CA LYS A 75 -12.60 4.82 -6.24
C LYS A 75 -12.22 5.81 -5.13
N LEU A 76 -12.86 5.68 -3.96
CA LEU A 76 -12.71 6.65 -2.87
C LEU A 76 -11.39 6.56 -2.11
N ILE A 77 -10.71 5.42 -2.19
CA ILE A 77 -9.42 5.20 -1.56
C ILE A 77 -8.38 5.13 -2.66
N ALA A 78 -7.67 6.25 -2.83
CA ALA A 78 -6.53 6.36 -3.72
C ALA A 78 -5.38 6.98 -2.91
N PRO A 79 -4.13 6.53 -3.16
CA PRO A 79 -2.97 7.13 -2.53
C PRO A 79 -2.92 8.62 -2.89
N ASN A 80 -3.00 9.47 -1.86
CA ASN A 80 -2.94 10.92 -2.02
C ASN A 80 -1.49 11.34 -2.26
N GLN A 81 -1.06 11.36 -3.52
CA GLN A 81 0.23 11.92 -3.92
C GLN A 81 -0.02 13.22 -4.68
N SER A 82 0.67 14.29 -4.27
CA SER A 82 0.65 15.57 -4.98
C SER A 82 1.14 15.37 -6.42
N ALA A 83 0.36 15.83 -7.40
CA ALA A 83 0.74 15.75 -8.80
C ALA A 83 2.09 16.42 -9.08
N MET A 84 2.38 17.54 -8.39
CA MET A 84 3.66 18.24 -8.51
C MET A 84 4.81 17.41 -7.95
N ASP A 85 4.61 16.72 -6.83
CA ASP A 85 5.64 15.86 -6.24
C ASP A 85 5.95 14.70 -7.18
N VAL A 86 4.92 14.07 -7.75
CA VAL A 86 5.08 12.98 -8.73
C VAL A 86 5.89 13.46 -9.95
N VAL A 87 5.55 14.62 -10.52
CA VAL A 87 6.26 15.19 -11.66
C VAL A 87 7.71 15.51 -11.29
N PHE A 88 7.93 16.15 -10.14
CA PHE A 88 9.26 16.52 -9.66
C PHE A 88 10.15 15.29 -9.47
N PHE A 89 9.69 14.28 -8.72
CA PHE A 89 10.47 13.06 -8.49
C PHE A 89 10.71 12.26 -9.77
N ALA A 90 9.73 12.20 -10.68
CA ALA A 90 9.91 11.54 -11.97
C ALA A 90 10.97 12.24 -12.83
N ALA A 91 11.00 13.58 -12.84
CA ALA A 91 12.02 14.34 -13.56
C ALA A 91 13.42 14.11 -12.99
N VAL A 92 13.56 14.18 -11.65
CA VAL A 92 14.82 13.92 -10.95
C VAL A 92 15.31 12.49 -11.22
N TYR A 93 14.42 11.50 -11.14
CA TYR A 93 14.76 10.10 -11.40
C TYR A 93 15.28 9.91 -12.84
N ARG A 94 14.56 10.45 -13.84
CA ARG A 94 14.98 10.36 -15.25
C ARG A 94 16.33 11.04 -15.50
N ALA A 95 16.53 12.23 -14.93
CA ALA A 95 17.81 12.93 -15.01
C ALA A 95 18.96 12.13 -14.38
N HIS A 96 18.75 11.56 -13.19
CA HIS A 96 19.73 10.70 -12.54
C HIS A 96 20.08 9.47 -13.38
N GLN A 97 19.09 8.78 -13.95
CA GLN A 97 19.34 7.61 -14.82
C GLN A 97 20.14 7.98 -16.07
N LEU A 98 19.86 9.15 -16.66
CA LEU A 98 20.62 9.64 -17.82
C LEU A 98 22.08 9.91 -17.47
N VAL A 99 22.35 10.58 -16.34
CA VAL A 99 23.72 10.86 -15.87
C VAL A 99 24.44 9.55 -15.56
N LYS A 100 23.79 8.62 -14.86
CA LYS A 100 24.36 7.31 -14.53
C LYS A 100 24.75 6.52 -15.79
N LYS A 101 23.90 6.53 -16.82
CA LYS A 101 24.18 5.86 -18.09
C LYS A 101 25.40 6.45 -18.79
N ARG A 102 25.49 7.79 -18.87
CA ARG A 102 26.64 8.48 -19.48
C ARG A 102 27.95 8.22 -18.74
N ALA A 103 27.90 8.18 -17.40
CA ALA A 103 29.07 7.88 -16.57
C ALA A 103 29.57 6.43 -16.71
N GLN A 104 28.73 5.51 -17.20
CA GLN A 104 29.12 4.11 -17.48
C GLN A 104 29.64 3.92 -18.91
N GLU A 105 29.38 4.88 -19.81
CA GLU A 105 29.83 4.88 -21.20
C GLU A 105 31.20 5.59 -21.38
N THR A 106 31.75 6.17 -20.31
CA THR A 106 33.08 6.82 -20.27
C THR A 106 34.06 5.96 -19.49
#